data_AF-A0A959QBG1-F1
#
_entry.id   AF-A0A959QBG1-F1
#
_cell.length_a   1.000
_cell.length_b   1.000
_cell.length_c   1.000
_cell.angle_alpha   90.00
_cell.angle_beta   90.00
_cell.angle_gamma   90.00
#
_symmetry.space_group_name_H-M   'P 1'
#
loop_
_entity.id
_entity.type
_entity.pdbx_description
1 polymer ?
#
loop_
_entity_poly.entity_id
_entity_poly.type
_entity_poly.pdbx_seq_one_letter_code
_entity_poly.pdbx_strand_id
1 'polypeptide(L)' 'LRIGPPVFFAEVIHCYPAFELRLRAYLVREWEGEPVLHEHAALAWVPPAELLSYELTAADVPLARKLITFRENPST' A
#
# COMPACT_ATOMS: atom_id res chain seq x y z
N LEU A 1 10.99 1.14 -13.59
CA LEU A 1 10.69 0.20 -12.51
C LEU A 1 10.02 -1.04 -13.09
N ARG A 2 10.61 -2.22 -12.94
CA ARG A 2 10.01 -3.51 -13.32
C ARG A 2 9.60 -4.24 -12.05
N ILE A 3 8.32 -4.60 -11.93
CA ILE A 3 7.77 -5.25 -10.74
C ILE A 3 7.61 -6.76 -11.02
N GLY A 4 8.06 -7.61 -10.11
CA GLY A 4 7.83 -9.06 -10.14
C GLY A 4 6.36 -9.43 -9.90
N PRO A 5 5.99 -10.72 -9.87
CA PRO A 5 4.61 -11.13 -9.64
C PRO A 5 4.15 -10.70 -8.23
N PRO A 6 3.14 -9.82 -8.11
CA PRO A 6 2.71 -9.33 -6.81
C PRO A 6 1.70 -10.28 -6.17
N VAL A 7 1.65 -10.32 -4.83
CA VAL A 7 0.69 -11.13 -4.08
C VAL A 7 -0.48 -10.25 -3.64
N PHE A 8 -1.71 -10.70 -3.90
CA PHE A 8 -2.90 -9.99 -3.42
C PHE A 8 -2.90 -9.90 -1.89
N PHE A 9 -3.10 -8.70 -1.36
CA PHE A 9 -3.03 -8.44 0.07
C PHE A 9 -4.39 -8.14 0.68
N ALA A 10 -5.11 -7.18 0.10
CA ALA A 10 -6.37 -6.70 0.65
C ALA A 10 -7.17 -5.92 -0.39
N GLU A 11 -8.47 -5.89 -0.17
CA GLU A 11 -9.39 -4.96 -0.85
C GLU A 11 -10.03 -4.06 0.20
N VAL A 12 -10.19 -2.79 -0.12
CA VAL A 12 -10.93 -1.80 0.66
C VAL A 12 -12.01 -1.21 -0.24
N ILE A 13 -13.24 -1.21 0.23
CA ILE A 13 -14.35 -0.46 -0.37
C ILE A 13 -14.61 0.75 0.53
N HIS A 14 -14.53 1.94 -0.04
CA HIS A 14 -14.76 3.20 0.65
C HIS A 14 -15.78 4.04 -0.10
N CYS A 15 -16.88 4.41 0.57
CA CYS A 15 -17.95 5.19 -0.03
C CYS A 15 -17.73 6.68 0.28
N TYR A 16 -17.29 7.44 -0.72
CA TYR A 16 -17.34 8.89 -0.67
C TYR A 16 -18.76 9.38 -1.00
N PRO A 17 -19.13 10.62 -0.62
CA PRO A 17 -20.46 11.15 -0.94
C PRO A 17 -20.82 11.14 -2.43
N ALA A 18 -19.81 11.23 -3.31
CA ALA A 18 -20.00 11.31 -4.75
C ALA A 18 -19.79 9.97 -5.51
N PHE A 19 -19.07 9.01 -4.92
CA PHE A 19 -18.73 7.75 -5.59
C PHE A 19 -18.31 6.67 -4.60
N GLU A 20 -18.37 5.42 -5.05
CA GLU A 20 -17.77 4.28 -4.34
C GLU A 20 -16.37 3.99 -4.93
N LEU A 21 -15.37 3.95 -4.05
CA LEU A 21 -14.00 3.56 -4.39
C LEU A 21 -13.76 2.11 -3.99
N ARG A 22 -13.30 1.28 -4.93
CA ARG A 22 -12.76 -0.06 -4.64
C ARG A 22 -11.26 -0.06 -4.87
N LEU A 23 -10.50 -0.16 -3.79
CA LEU A 23 -9.03 -0.13 -3.77
C LEU A 23 -8.50 -1.55 -3.54
N ARG A 24 -7.58 -2.01 -4.40
CA ARG A 24 -6.90 -3.31 -4.25
C ARG A 24 -5.42 -3.08 -3.98
N ALA A 25 -4.95 -3.59 -2.84
CA ALA A 25 -3.56 -3.53 -2.44
C ALA A 25 -2.87 -4.87 -2.72
N TYR A 26 -1.62 -4.79 -3.18
CA TYR A 26 -0.78 -5.93 -3.48
C TYR A 26 0.59 -5.77 -2.83
N LEU A 27 1.15 -6.88 -2.35
CA LEU A 27 2.50 -6.93 -1.82
C LEU A 27 3.47 -7.21 -2.97
N VAL A 28 4.47 -6.34 -3.10
CA VAL A 28 5.60 -6.51 -4.02
C VAL A 28 6.83 -6.89 -3.19
N ARG A 29 7.53 -7.96 -3.62
CA ARG A 29 8.76 -8.45 -2.96
C ARG A 29 9.99 -8.33 -3.84
N GLU A 30 9.77 -8.33 -5.15
CA GLU A 30 10.83 -8.29 -6.14
C GLU A 30 10.54 -7.16 -7.12
N TRP A 31 11.52 -6.29 -7.30
CA TRP A 31 11.51 -5.27 -8.35
C TRP A 31 12.92 -4.97 -8.83
N GLU A 32 13.03 -4.38 -10.02
CA GLU A 32 14.29 -3.93 -10.61
C GLU A 32 14.18 -2.46 -11.06
N GLY A 33 15.24 -1.70 -10.75
CA GLY A 33 15.33 -0.26 -10.97
C GLY A 33 14.73 0.56 -9.81
N GLU A 34 14.86 1.88 -9.89
CA GLU A 34 14.41 2.81 -8.86
C GLU A 34 13.06 3.45 -9.21
N PRO A 35 12.18 3.70 -8.22
CA PRO A 35 10.98 4.52 -8.41
C PRO A 35 11.35 5.95 -8.84
N VAL A 36 10.66 6.48 -9.84
CA VAL A 36 10.80 7.87 -10.31
C VAL A 36 9.47 8.59 -10.11
N LEU A 37 9.55 9.81 -9.56
CA LEU A 37 8.38 10.62 -9.24
C LEU A 37 7.92 11.40 -10.47
N HIS A 38 6.86 10.94 -11.11
CA HIS A 38 6.23 11.65 -12.24
C HIS A 38 5.08 12.57 -11.80
N GLU A 39 4.27 12.13 -10.84
CA GLU A 39 3.05 12.83 -10.37
C GLU A 39 3.06 13.17 -8.87
N HIS A 40 4.12 12.78 -8.16
CA HIS A 40 4.22 12.93 -6.70
C HIS A 40 5.40 13.84 -6.34
N ALA A 41 5.29 14.58 -5.24
CA ALA A 41 6.32 15.51 -4.80
C ALA A 41 7.46 14.85 -4.00
N ALA A 42 7.19 13.72 -3.34
CA ALA A 42 8.16 13.05 -2.48
C ALA A 42 7.90 11.54 -2.39
N LEU A 43 8.92 10.79 -1.97
CA LEU A 43 8.85 9.37 -1.65
C LEU A 43 9.69 9.07 -0.41
N ALA A 44 9.15 8.23 0.46
CA ALA A 44 9.82 7.77 1.67
C ALA A 44 9.59 6.26 1.84
N TRP A 45 10.66 5.53 2.20
CA TRP A 45 10.57 4.17 2.70
C TRP A 45 10.35 4.21 4.20
N VAL A 46 9.21 3.71 4.66
CA VAL A 46 8.75 3.88 6.04
C VAL A 46 8.50 2.51 6.68
N PRO A 47 8.97 2.25 7.90
CA PRO A 47 8.61 1.04 8.64
C PRO A 47 7.08 0.95 8.82
N PRO A 48 6.47 -0.25 8.73
CA PRO A 48 5.02 -0.37 8.86
C PRO A 48 4.44 0.29 10.12
N ALA A 49 5.13 0.17 11.26
CA ALA A 49 4.72 0.74 12.54
C ALA A 49 4.58 2.27 12.53
N GLU A 50 5.22 2.97 11.59
CA GLU A 50 5.19 4.43 11.46
C GLU A 50 4.18 4.93 10.42
N LEU A 51 3.54 4.06 9.65
CA LEU A 51 2.65 4.48 8.55
C LEU A 51 1.52 5.43 8.99
N LEU A 52 0.95 5.19 10.17
CA LEU A 52 -0.15 6.02 10.70
C LEU A 52 0.32 7.37 11.27
N SER A 53 1.62 7.65 11.27
CA SER A 53 2.14 8.99 11.57
C SER A 53 2.08 9.94 10.37
N TYR A 54 1.85 9.41 9.16
CA TYR A 54 1.67 10.19 7.93
C TYR A 54 0.19 10.50 7.68
N GLU A 55 -0.07 11.62 7.00
CA GLU A 55 -1.42 11.96 6.54
C GLU A 55 -1.82 11.05 5.38
N LEU A 56 -2.56 9.99 5.69
CA LEU A 56 -3.11 9.05 4.71
C LEU A 56 -4.54 9.44 4.33
N THR A 57 -4.96 9.08 3.12
CA THR A 57 -6.38 9.21 2.75
C THR A 57 -7.24 8.25 3.57
N ALA A 58 -8.53 8.55 3.70
CA ALA A 58 -9.46 7.70 4.44
C ALA A 58 -9.54 6.26 3.89
N ALA A 59 -9.30 6.06 2.59
CA ALA A 59 -9.28 4.76 1.95
C ALA A 59 -8.00 3.96 2.24
N ASP A 60 -6.88 4.63 2.55
CA ASP A 60 -5.58 3.99 2.81
C ASP A 60 -5.38 3.61 4.28
N VAL A 61 -6.02 4.33 5.23
CA VAL A 61 -5.91 4.06 6.67
C VAL A 61 -6.20 2.59 7.04
N PRO A 62 -7.26 1.93 6.51
CA PRO A 62 -7.49 0.51 6.79
C PRO A 62 -6.37 -0.41 6.30
N LEU A 63 -5.75 -0.10 5.15
CA LEU A 63 -4.61 -0.86 4.62
C LEU A 63 -3.38 -0.71 5.50
N ALA A 64 -3.06 0.52 5.93
CA ALA A 64 -1.95 0.78 6.84
C ALA A 64 -2.12 0.03 8.18
N ARG A 65 -3.32 0.07 8.77
CA ARG A 65 -3.64 -0.72 9.99
C ARG A 65 -3.43 -2.21 9.79
N LYS A 66 -3.89 -2.75 8.65
CA LYS A 66 -3.71 -4.17 8.33
C LYS A 66 -2.22 -4.52 8.19
N LEU A 67 -1.45 -3.66 7.51
CA LEU A 67 -0.02 -3.85 7.27
C LEU A 67 0.81 -3.76 8.57
N ILE A 68 0.43 -2.89 9.51
CA ILE A 68 1.08 -2.78 10.83
C ILE A 68 1.05 -4.12 11.59
N THR A 69 -0.08 -4.82 11.53
CA THR A 69 -0.26 -6.11 12.20
C THR A 69 0.10 -7.31 11.32
N PHE A 70 0.46 -7.06 10.06
CA PHE A 70 0.70 -8.12 9.09
C PHE A 70 2.00 -8.85 9.43
N ARG A 71 1.91 -10.17 9.53
CA ARG A 71 3.04 -11.07 9.67
C ARG A 71 3.04 -11.97 8.46
N GLU A 72 4.15 -11.98 7.72
CA GLU A 72 4.31 -12.94 6.64
C GLU A 72 4.42 -14.35 7.20
N ASN A 73 3.69 -15.28 6.59
CA ASN A 73 3.94 -16.69 6.78
C ASN A 73 5.05 -17.11 5.80
N PRO A 74 6.18 -17.66 6.28
CA PRO A 74 7.31 -18.05 5.43
C PRO A 74 7.06 -19.31 4.58
N SER A 75 5.80 -19.70 4.35
CA SER A 75 5.42 -20.97 3.71
C SER A 75 4.76 -20.80 2.32
N THR A 76 4.86 -19.62 1.74
CA THR A 76 4.47 -19.34 0.34
C THR A 76 5.66 -18.85 -0.44
#